data_AF-A0A9D8EIG2-F1
#
_entry.id   AF-A0A9D8EIG2-F1
#
_cell.length_a   1.000
_cell.length_b   1.000
_cell.length_c   1.000
_cell.angle_alpha   90.00
_cell.angle_beta   90.00
_cell.angle_gamma   90.00
#
_symmetry.space_group_name_H-M   'P 1'
#
loop_
_entity.id
_entity.type
_entity.pdbx_description
1 polymer ?
#
loop_
_entity_poly.entity_id
_entity_poly.type
_entity_poly.pdbx_seq_one_letter_code
_entity_poly.pdbx_strand_id
1 'polypeptide(L)'
;MIISATELKNNLGKYLRDCVRDRVIITSNGRKIAVLCSYEINADFFEPFIDDGVVSEKEAEAFNLNPKKMSYEEFLELAEASEKRYEYIDGEVYLLTAPGTMHQKILGELYILFYYWSRGKKCVPMLSPYDITLKKSPKDINVVEPDLVVICDLEEHLNQKDRYMGVPVLAV
;
A
#
# COMPACT_ATOMS: atom_id res chain seq x y z
N MET A 1 5.62 8.94 32.63
CA MET A 1 6.52 9.76 33.50
C MET A 1 6.97 11.02 32.77
N ILE A 2 7.24 12.14 33.46
CA ILE A 2 7.75 13.39 32.85
C ILE A 2 9.15 13.69 33.40
N ILE A 3 10.13 13.95 32.52
CA ILE A 3 11.52 14.26 32.87
C ILE A 3 12.04 15.47 32.10
N SER A 4 13.17 16.05 32.52
CA SER A 4 13.85 17.10 31.76
C SER A 4 14.84 16.53 30.72
N ALA A 5 15.15 17.29 29.67
CA ALA A 5 16.16 16.92 28.67
C ALA A 5 17.55 16.69 29.29
N THR A 6 17.92 17.47 30.30
CA THR A 6 19.17 17.30 31.05
C THR A 6 19.18 15.98 31.83
N GLU A 7 18.05 15.62 32.43
CA GLU A 7 17.90 14.38 33.19
C GLU A 7 17.96 13.15 32.28
N LEU A 8 17.33 13.21 31.10
CA LEU A 8 17.44 12.20 30.06
C LEU A 8 18.91 12.01 29.62
N LYS A 9 19.61 13.11 29.32
CA LYS A 9 21.02 13.07 28.90
C LYS A 9 21.91 12.37 29.91
N ASN A 10 21.70 12.65 31.20
CA ASN A 10 22.54 12.12 32.27
C ASN A 10 22.17 10.67 32.67
N ASN A 11 20.95 10.20 32.38
CA ASN A 11 20.46 8.89 32.82
C ASN A 11 19.80 8.09 31.70
N LEU A 12 20.25 8.24 30.45
CA LEU A 12 19.60 7.65 29.27
C LEU A 12 19.34 6.14 29.43
N GLY A 13 20.34 5.38 29.90
CA GLY A 13 20.20 3.92 30.07
C GLY A 13 19.13 3.50 31.07
N LYS A 14 18.80 4.34 32.07
CA LYS A 14 17.69 4.09 32.99
C LYS A 14 16.36 4.27 32.27
N TYR A 15 16.20 5.38 31.55
CA TYR A 15 14.95 5.69 30.87
C TYR A 15 14.67 4.78 29.67
N LEU A 16 15.70 4.21 29.04
CA LEU A 16 15.54 3.14 28.05
C LEU A 16 14.96 1.84 28.65
N ARG A 17 15.17 1.57 29.95
CA ARG A 17 14.54 0.43 30.63
C ARG A 17 13.14 0.78 31.12
N ASP A 18 12.95 2.00 31.61
CA ASP A 18 11.66 2.47 32.11
C ASP A 18 10.63 2.64 30.97
N CYS A 19 11.09 3.02 29.77
CA CYS A 19 10.21 3.23 28.62
C CYS A 19 9.55 1.96 28.08
N VAL A 20 10.05 0.78 28.50
CA VAL A 20 9.43 -0.52 28.21
C VAL A 20 8.09 -0.69 28.93
N ARG A 21 7.90 0.00 30.06
CA ARG A 21 6.69 -0.11 30.87
C ARG A 21 5.80 1.12 30.75
N ASP A 22 6.42 2.30 30.75
CA ASP A 22 5.71 3.58 30.79
C ASP A 22 6.29 4.58 29.79
N ARG A 23 5.43 5.29 29.06
CA ARG A 23 5.86 6.41 28.21
C ARG A 23 6.59 7.48 29.04
N VAL A 24 7.75 7.92 28.57
CA VAL A 24 8.58 8.94 29.20
C VAL A 24 8.51 10.23 28.38
N ILE A 25 7.84 11.25 28.91
CA ILE A 25 7.68 12.56 28.29
C ILE A 25 8.87 13.44 28.69
N ILE A 26 9.55 14.03 27.71
CA ILE A 26 10.75 14.83 27.91
C ILE A 26 10.39 16.31 27.76
N THR A 27 10.88 17.13 28.68
CA THR A 27 10.65 18.58 28.71
C THR A 27 11.94 19.38 28.56
N SER A 28 11.86 20.54 27.91
CA SER A 28 12.91 21.56 27.89
C SER A 28 12.28 22.89 28.29
N ASN A 29 12.85 23.55 29.31
CA ASN A 29 12.32 24.79 29.88
C ASN A 29 10.82 24.72 30.22
N GLY A 30 10.39 23.59 30.79
CA GLY A 30 8.98 23.36 31.18
C GLY A 30 8.03 23.02 30.03
N ARG A 31 8.49 23.06 28.76
CA ARG A 31 7.70 22.65 27.60
C ARG A 31 7.98 21.20 27.25
N LYS A 32 6.95 20.40 26.98
CA LYS A 32 7.10 19.03 26.45
C LYS A 32 7.66 19.12 25.02
N ILE A 33 8.73 18.37 24.73
CA ILE A 33 9.46 18.44 23.46
C ILE A 33 9.64 17.10 22.77
N ALA A 34 9.57 15.98 23.50
CA ALA A 34 9.76 14.64 22.95
C ALA A 34 9.11 13.58 23.86
N VAL A 35 8.93 12.38 23.34
CA VAL A 35 8.48 11.21 24.10
C VAL A 35 9.39 10.03 23.78
N LEU A 36 9.80 9.29 24.80
CA LEU A 36 10.50 8.03 24.70
C LEU A 36 9.54 6.91 25.11
N CYS A 37 9.31 5.95 24.22
CA CYS A 37 8.50 4.75 24.45
C CYS A 37 9.27 3.50 24.00
N SER A 38 8.87 2.32 24.46
CA SER A 38 9.30 1.08 23.84
C SER A 38 8.93 1.07 22.37
N TYR A 39 9.85 0.56 21.57
CA TYR A 39 9.52 0.10 20.24
C TYR A 39 8.80 -1.24 20.36
N GLU A 40 7.48 -1.21 20.47
CA GLU A 40 6.67 -2.41 20.36
C GLU A 40 6.45 -2.71 18.88
N ILE A 41 7.14 -3.74 18.38
CA ILE A 41 6.72 -4.44 17.15
C ILE A 41 5.48 -5.25 17.53
N ASN A 42 4.36 -4.56 17.77
CA ASN A 42 3.06 -5.21 17.87
C ASN A 42 2.38 -5.03 16.52
N ALA A 43 2.48 -6.09 15.71
CA ALA A 43 2.01 -6.17 14.33
C ALA A 43 0.47 -6.13 14.18
N ASP A 44 -0.29 -6.03 15.26
CA ASP A 44 -1.73 -6.35 15.23
C ASP A 44 -2.69 -5.21 15.61
N PHE A 45 -2.23 -4.01 15.98
CA PHE A 45 -3.16 -2.92 16.30
C PHE A 45 -2.59 -1.55 15.93
N PHE A 46 -3.00 -1.01 14.79
CA PHE A 46 -3.10 0.44 14.66
C PHE A 46 -4.29 0.81 13.79
N GLU A 47 -5.46 0.82 14.42
CA GLU A 47 -6.53 1.74 14.03
C GLU A 47 -6.15 3.18 14.42
N PRO A 48 -6.72 4.18 13.73
CA PRO A 48 -6.24 5.55 13.70
C PRO A 48 -6.80 6.37 14.86
N PHE A 49 -6.09 6.40 15.99
CA PHE A 49 -6.18 7.57 16.87
C PHE A 49 -5.08 8.55 16.48
N ILE A 50 -5.48 9.51 15.63
CA ILE A 50 -4.76 10.76 15.40
C ILE A 50 -4.66 11.47 16.76
N ASP A 51 -3.51 11.33 17.43
CA ASP A 51 -3.08 12.24 18.49
C ASP A 51 -2.17 13.27 17.83
N ASP A 52 -2.68 14.49 17.70
CA ASP A 52 -2.00 15.68 17.16
C ASP A 52 -0.69 15.93 17.93
N GLY A 53 0.41 15.35 17.47
CA GLY A 53 1.70 15.52 18.14
C GLY A 53 2.88 14.76 17.59
N VAL A 54 2.74 14.01 16.49
CA VAL A 54 3.86 13.33 15.85
C VAL A 54 4.50 14.26 14.82
N VAL A 55 5.52 15.02 15.25
CA VAL A 55 6.57 15.44 14.31
C VAL A 55 7.41 14.19 14.06
N SER A 56 7.02 13.37 13.09
CA SER A 56 8.00 12.50 12.45
C SER A 56 8.75 13.41 11.49
N GLU A 57 10.07 13.30 11.46
CA GLU A 57 10.74 13.60 10.20
C GLU A 57 10.00 12.77 9.14
N LYS A 58 9.69 13.36 7.98
CA LYS A 58 9.36 12.58 6.79
C LYS A 58 10.60 11.77 6.40
N GLU A 59 11.06 10.88 7.28
CA GLU A 59 11.60 9.62 6.85
C GLU A 59 10.49 9.04 6.01
N ALA A 60 10.85 8.68 4.77
CA ALA A 60 9.94 8.07 3.83
C ALA A 60 9.06 7.04 4.57
N GLU A 61 7.88 6.75 4.03
CA GLU A 61 7.31 5.42 4.20
C GLU A 61 8.39 4.43 3.73
N ALA A 62 9.35 4.15 4.60
CA ALA A 62 10.42 3.21 4.41
C ALA A 62 9.66 1.91 4.57
N PHE A 63 9.12 1.48 3.44
CA PHE A 63 8.88 0.12 3.05
C PHE A 63 9.22 -0.80 4.21
N ASN A 64 8.21 -1.20 4.98
CA ASN A 64 8.31 -2.50 5.63
C ASN A 64 8.66 -3.47 4.49
N LEU A 65 9.94 -3.82 4.37
CA LEU A 65 10.50 -4.66 3.31
C LEU A 65 9.94 -6.08 3.35
N ASN A 66 9.16 -6.40 4.38
CA ASN A 66 8.30 -7.57 4.42
C ASN A 66 6.91 -7.13 4.01
N PRO A 67 6.41 -7.57 2.85
CA PRO A 67 5.04 -7.33 2.45
C PRO A 67 4.12 -7.80 3.57
N LYS A 68 3.27 -6.90 4.07
CA LYS A 68 2.33 -7.25 5.14
C LYS A 68 1.35 -8.27 4.55
N LYS A 69 1.28 -9.45 5.17
CA LYS A 69 0.23 -10.40 4.83
C LYS A 69 -1.10 -9.86 5.31
N MET A 70 -2.08 -9.88 4.43
CA MET A 70 -3.42 -9.34 4.61
C MET A 70 -4.41 -10.29 3.94
N SER A 71 -5.62 -10.40 4.47
CA SER A 71 -6.71 -11.11 3.80
C SER A 71 -7.22 -10.32 2.59
N TYR A 72 -7.93 -10.99 1.69
CA TYR A 72 -8.52 -10.32 0.52
C TYR A 72 -9.55 -9.26 0.95
N GLU A 73 -10.33 -9.53 1.99
CA GLU A 73 -11.33 -8.62 2.53
C GLU A 73 -10.69 -7.35 3.11
N GLU A 74 -9.64 -7.50 3.92
CA GLU A 74 -8.87 -6.37 4.44
C GLU A 74 -8.21 -5.55 3.31
N PHE A 75 -7.75 -6.21 2.24
CA PHE A 75 -7.21 -5.52 1.06
C PHE A 75 -8.27 -4.66 0.37
N LEU A 76 -9.49 -5.15 0.22
CA LEU A 76 -10.59 -4.37 -0.36
C LEU A 76 -10.92 -3.14 0.50
N GLU A 77 -10.97 -3.27 1.82
CA GLU A 77 -11.18 -2.16 2.73
C GLU A 77 -10.05 -1.11 2.62
N LEU A 78 -8.80 -1.56 2.57
CA LEU A 78 -7.63 -0.70 2.37
C LEU A 78 -7.70 0.06 1.03
N ALA A 79 -8.03 -0.64 -0.05
CA ALA A 79 -8.11 -0.07 -1.39
C ALA A 79 -9.26 0.94 -1.52
N GLU A 80 -10.41 0.68 -0.87
CA GLU A 80 -11.54 1.60 -0.86
C GLU A 80 -11.29 2.84 0.01
N ALA A 81 -10.52 2.72 1.09
CA ALA A 81 -10.22 3.82 2.01
C ALA A 81 -9.07 4.73 1.55
N SER A 82 -8.38 4.40 0.45
CA SER A 82 -7.17 5.08 0.00
C SER A 82 -7.24 5.52 -1.45
N GLU A 83 -6.64 6.67 -1.78
CA GLU A 83 -6.42 7.09 -3.18
C GLU A 83 -5.12 6.49 -3.78
N LYS A 84 -4.37 5.71 -3.01
CA LYS A 84 -3.15 5.03 -3.47
C LYS A 84 -3.51 3.78 -4.29
N ARG A 85 -2.64 3.40 -5.22
CA ARG A 85 -2.78 2.20 -6.05
C ARG A 85 -2.04 1.02 -5.43
N TYR A 86 -2.69 -0.13 -5.36
CA TYR A 86 -2.12 -1.32 -4.75
C TYR A 86 -2.37 -2.57 -5.58
N GLU A 87 -1.40 -3.48 -5.61
CA GLU A 87 -1.61 -4.87 -6.03
C GLU A 87 -1.68 -5.79 -4.81
N TYR A 88 -2.47 -6.84 -4.92
CA TYR A 88 -2.61 -7.91 -3.94
C TYR A 88 -2.18 -9.23 -4.58
N ILE A 89 -1.04 -9.75 -4.15
CA ILE A 89 -0.41 -10.94 -4.74
C ILE A 89 -0.02 -11.90 -3.61
N ASP A 90 -0.55 -13.12 -3.62
CA ASP A 90 -0.25 -14.19 -2.67
C ASP A 90 -0.43 -13.80 -1.19
N GLY A 91 -1.43 -12.96 -0.92
CA GLY A 91 -1.71 -12.45 0.43
C GLY A 91 -0.94 -11.19 0.80
N GLU A 92 -0.14 -10.64 -0.10
CA GLU A 92 0.75 -9.51 0.14
C GLU A 92 0.31 -8.27 -0.64
N VAL A 93 0.47 -7.09 -0.03
CA VAL A 93 0.07 -5.81 -0.63
C VAL A 93 1.29 -5.03 -1.13
N TYR A 94 1.25 -4.62 -2.39
CA TYR A 94 2.31 -3.88 -3.08
C TYR A 94 1.81 -2.49 -3.45
N LEU A 95 2.44 -1.44 -2.90
CA LEU A 95 2.12 -0.05 -3.26
C LEU A 95 2.76 0.30 -4.61
N LEU A 96 1.94 0.73 -5.57
CA LEU A 96 2.41 1.18 -6.88
C LEU A 96 2.71 2.68 -6.89
N THR A 97 3.89 3.03 -7.38
CA THR A 97 4.27 4.43 -7.66
C THR A 97 3.83 4.86 -9.06
N ALA A 98 3.73 6.17 -9.28
CA ALA A 98 3.44 6.69 -10.62
C ALA A 98 4.56 6.31 -11.63
N PRO A 99 4.22 5.84 -12.83
CA PRO A 99 5.20 5.49 -13.85
C PRO A 99 5.90 6.72 -14.45
N GLY A 100 7.15 6.55 -14.88
CA GLY A 100 7.92 7.62 -15.53
C GLY A 100 7.54 7.88 -17.00
N THR A 101 8.02 8.98 -17.57
CA THR A 101 7.67 9.37 -18.96
C THR A 101 8.07 8.34 -20.02
N MET A 102 9.23 7.67 -19.89
CA MET A 102 9.66 6.67 -20.87
C MET A 102 8.71 5.46 -20.89
N HIS A 103 8.30 5.00 -19.70
CA HIS A 103 7.30 3.95 -19.55
C HIS A 103 6.00 4.32 -20.26
N GLN A 104 5.49 5.54 -20.00
CA GLN A 104 4.25 6.03 -20.61
C GLN A 104 4.35 6.13 -22.15
N LYS A 105 5.50 6.53 -22.69
CA LYS A 105 5.72 6.56 -24.15
C LYS A 105 5.65 5.16 -24.76
N ILE A 106 6.37 4.19 -24.18
CA ILE A 106 6.38 2.81 -24.69
C ILE A 106 4.97 2.20 -24.62
N LEU A 107 4.31 2.39 -23.48
CA LEU A 107 2.95 1.89 -23.25
C LEU A 107 1.95 2.46 -24.25
N GLY A 108 2.02 3.77 -24.53
CA GLY A 108 1.16 4.42 -25.52
C GLY A 108 1.33 3.86 -26.93
N GLU A 109 2.57 3.64 -27.38
CA GLU A 109 2.84 3.04 -28.70
C GLU A 109 2.31 1.60 -28.79
N LEU A 110 2.54 0.78 -27.74
CA LEU A 110 2.02 -0.59 -27.67
C LEU A 110 0.49 -0.61 -27.70
N TYR A 111 -0.16 0.26 -26.94
CA TYR A 111 -1.62 0.37 -26.94
C TYR A 111 -2.17 0.68 -28.33
N ILE A 112 -1.58 1.64 -29.04
CA ILE A 112 -2.01 1.99 -30.39
C ILE A 112 -1.94 0.78 -31.32
N LEU A 113 -0.86 0.00 -31.27
CA LEU A 113 -0.70 -1.22 -32.07
C LEU A 113 -1.80 -2.25 -31.77
N PHE A 114 -2.04 -2.54 -30.48
CA PHE A 114 -3.08 -3.48 -30.09
C PHE A 114 -4.49 -2.98 -30.39
N TYR A 115 -4.74 -1.67 -30.24
CA TYR A 115 -6.02 -1.06 -30.56
C TYR A 115 -6.35 -1.17 -32.04
N TYR A 116 -5.38 -0.95 -32.94
CA TYR A 116 -5.62 -1.17 -34.37
C TYR A 116 -5.80 -2.65 -34.71
N TRP A 117 -5.01 -3.54 -34.10
CA TRP A 117 -5.16 -4.98 -34.28
C TRP A 117 -6.53 -5.49 -33.81
N SER A 118 -7.08 -4.93 -32.72
CA SER A 118 -8.32 -5.38 -32.10
C SER A 118 -9.58 -5.03 -32.89
N ARG A 119 -9.49 -4.11 -33.86
CA ARG A 119 -10.65 -3.72 -34.68
C ARG A 119 -11.30 -4.92 -35.37
N GLY A 120 -12.62 -5.03 -35.21
CA GLY A 120 -13.42 -6.12 -35.75
C GLY A 120 -13.26 -7.46 -35.02
N LYS A 121 -12.58 -7.48 -33.88
CA LYS A 121 -12.46 -8.65 -32.99
C LYS A 121 -13.30 -8.40 -31.73
N LYS A 122 -13.57 -9.48 -31.00
CA LYS A 122 -14.16 -9.42 -29.65
C LYS A 122 -13.17 -8.97 -28.56
N CYS A 123 -11.91 -8.75 -28.93
CA CYS A 123 -10.84 -8.43 -28.00
C CYS A 123 -10.70 -6.92 -27.83
N VAL A 124 -10.40 -6.48 -26.60
CA VAL A 124 -10.23 -5.08 -26.22
C VAL A 124 -8.92 -4.93 -25.45
N PRO A 125 -7.98 -4.08 -25.91
CA PRO A 125 -6.84 -3.71 -25.11
C PRO A 125 -7.25 -2.71 -24.01
N MET A 126 -6.72 -2.88 -22.81
CA MET A 126 -6.92 -1.99 -21.66
C MET A 126 -5.56 -1.56 -21.09
N LEU A 127 -5.50 -0.37 -20.50
CA LEU A 127 -4.29 0.22 -19.91
C LEU A 127 -4.43 0.35 -18.41
N SER A 128 -3.30 0.35 -17.69
CA SER A 128 -3.26 0.78 -16.30
C SER A 128 -3.62 2.28 -16.16
N PRO A 129 -4.30 2.71 -15.07
CA PRO A 129 -4.75 1.89 -13.95
C PRO A 129 -6.06 1.14 -14.25
N TYR A 130 -6.02 -0.20 -14.14
CA TYR A 130 -7.19 -1.05 -14.31
C TYR A 130 -7.02 -2.38 -13.56
N ASP A 131 -7.79 -2.56 -12.49
CA ASP A 131 -7.71 -3.74 -11.64
C ASP A 131 -8.17 -5.01 -12.37
N ILE A 132 -7.34 -6.06 -12.29
CA ILE A 132 -7.62 -7.41 -12.78
C ILE A 132 -7.69 -8.34 -11.58
N THR A 133 -8.88 -8.84 -11.26
CA THR A 133 -9.05 -9.86 -10.22
C THR A 133 -8.86 -11.26 -10.80
N LEU A 134 -7.75 -11.89 -10.45
CA LEU A 134 -7.43 -13.28 -10.80
C LEU A 134 -7.91 -14.21 -9.69
N LYS A 135 -8.82 -15.12 -10.01
CA LYS A 135 -9.36 -16.08 -9.04
C LYS A 135 -9.08 -17.52 -9.46
N LYS A 136 -8.16 -18.18 -8.75
CA LYS A 136 -7.86 -19.61 -8.96
C LYS A 136 -8.71 -20.51 -8.07
N SER A 137 -9.08 -20.05 -6.88
CA SER A 137 -10.02 -20.72 -5.98
C SER A 137 -10.73 -19.70 -5.08
N PRO A 138 -11.76 -20.08 -4.30
CA PRO A 138 -12.37 -19.18 -3.33
C PRO A 138 -11.41 -18.55 -2.32
N LYS A 139 -10.24 -19.17 -2.07
CA LYS A 139 -9.22 -18.69 -1.13
C LYS A 139 -7.94 -18.20 -1.80
N ASP A 140 -7.89 -18.25 -3.13
CA ASP A 140 -6.70 -17.92 -3.94
C ASP A 140 -7.14 -16.88 -4.96
N ILE A 141 -7.09 -15.62 -4.51
CA ILE A 141 -7.51 -14.42 -5.21
C ILE A 141 -6.32 -13.48 -5.22
N ASN A 142 -6.03 -12.92 -6.39
CA ASN A 142 -5.02 -11.88 -6.58
C ASN A 142 -5.68 -10.71 -7.30
N VAL A 143 -5.21 -9.49 -7.03
CA VAL A 143 -5.63 -8.28 -7.73
C VAL A 143 -4.38 -7.60 -8.24
N VAL A 144 -4.25 -7.47 -9.55
CA VAL A 144 -3.06 -6.91 -10.19
C VAL A 144 -3.47 -5.77 -11.12
N GLU A 145 -2.54 -4.88 -11.43
CA GLU A 145 -2.72 -3.74 -12.31
C GLU A 145 -1.64 -3.76 -13.42
N PRO A 146 -1.70 -4.71 -14.38
CA PRO A 146 -0.71 -4.79 -15.44
C PRO A 146 -0.77 -3.54 -16.32
N ASP A 147 0.35 -3.16 -16.94
CA ASP A 147 0.42 -1.93 -17.71
C ASP A 147 -0.48 -1.96 -18.95
N LEU A 148 -0.53 -3.11 -19.63
CA LEU A 148 -1.46 -3.37 -20.72
C LEU A 148 -1.97 -4.80 -20.66
N VAL A 149 -3.27 -4.98 -20.89
CA VAL A 149 -3.89 -6.29 -21.08
C VAL A 149 -4.72 -6.34 -22.34
N VAL A 150 -4.91 -7.52 -22.91
CA VAL A 150 -5.90 -7.78 -23.97
C VAL A 150 -6.92 -8.77 -23.43
N ILE A 151 -8.20 -8.37 -23.48
CA ILE A 151 -9.32 -9.13 -22.93
C ILE A 151 -10.30 -9.44 -24.06
N CYS A 152 -10.67 -10.71 -24.24
CA CYS A 152 -11.56 -11.15 -25.34
C CYS A 152 -12.95 -11.61 -24.90
N ASP A 153 -13.23 -11.48 -23.61
CA ASP A 153 -14.44 -11.91 -22.90
C ASP A 153 -14.84 -10.88 -21.82
N LEU A 154 -14.58 -9.59 -22.10
CA LEU A 154 -14.71 -8.48 -21.15
C LEU A 154 -16.11 -8.44 -20.53
N GLU A 155 -17.14 -8.30 -21.37
CA GLU A 155 -18.55 -8.18 -20.94
C GLU A 155 -19.04 -9.36 -20.10
N GLU A 156 -18.48 -10.55 -20.31
CA GLU A 156 -18.88 -11.78 -19.59
C GLU A 156 -18.32 -11.82 -18.16
N HIS A 157 -17.26 -11.05 -17.88
CA HIS A 157 -16.48 -11.12 -16.64
C HIS A 157 -16.41 -9.79 -15.89
N LEU A 158 -17.22 -8.79 -16.27
CA LEU A 158 -17.36 -7.56 -15.48
C LEU A 158 -18.23 -7.84 -14.24
N ASN A 159 -17.76 -7.36 -13.09
CA ASN A 159 -18.55 -7.36 -11.86
C ASN A 159 -19.46 -6.13 -11.78
N GLN A 160 -20.25 -6.03 -10.71
CA GLN A 160 -21.21 -4.91 -10.52
C GLN A 160 -20.54 -3.54 -10.35
N LYS A 161 -19.22 -3.49 -10.12
CA LYS A 161 -18.41 -2.28 -9.99
C LYS A 161 -17.61 -1.98 -11.27
N ASP A 162 -17.94 -2.61 -12.40
CA ASP A 162 -17.25 -2.44 -13.69
C ASP A 162 -15.75 -2.83 -13.65
N ARG A 163 -15.41 -3.83 -12.83
CA ARG A 163 -14.06 -4.41 -12.75
C ARG A 163 -14.03 -5.80 -13.36
N TYR A 164 -12.94 -6.11 -14.07
CA TYR A 164 -12.78 -7.39 -14.73
C TYR A 164 -12.34 -8.49 -13.75
N MET A 165 -13.07 -9.60 -13.76
CA MET A 165 -12.84 -10.78 -12.94
C MET A 165 -12.56 -12.01 -13.80
N GLY A 166 -11.37 -12.06 -14.39
CA GLY A 166 -10.98 -13.14 -15.30
C GLY A 166 -9.49 -13.13 -15.58
N VAL A 167 -9.06 -14.02 -16.47
CA VAL A 167 -7.66 -14.11 -16.91
C VAL A 167 -7.56 -13.50 -18.32
N PRO A 168 -6.89 -12.34 -18.48
CA PRO A 168 -6.69 -11.76 -19.81
C PRO A 168 -5.95 -12.74 -20.74
N VAL A 169 -6.21 -12.65 -22.04
CA VAL A 169 -5.52 -13.52 -23.03
C VAL A 169 -4.06 -13.10 -23.23
N LEU A 170 -3.73 -11.86 -22.87
CA LEU A 170 -2.38 -11.30 -22.87
C LEU A 170 -2.27 -10.27 -21.76
N ALA A 171 -1.13 -10.26 -21.07
CA ALA A 171 -0.66 -9.18 -20.21
C ALA A 171 0.77 -8.83 -20.65
N VAL A 172 1.11 -7.54 -20.63
CA VAL A 172 2.44 -6.99 -20.96
C VAL A 172 2.99 -6.27 -19.76
#